data_AF-A0A2T4CA16-F1
#
_entry.id   AF-A0A2T4CA16-F1
#
_cell.length_a   1.000
_cell.length_b   1.000
_cell.length_c   1.000
_cell.angle_alpha   90.00
_cell.angle_beta   90.00
_cell.angle_gamma   90.00
#
_symmetry.space_group_name_H-M   'P 1'
#
loop_
_entity.id
_entity.type
_entity.pdbx_description
1 polymer ?
#
loop_
_entity_poly.entity_id
_entity_poly.type
_entity_poly.pdbx_seq_one_letter_code
_entity_poly.pdbx_strand_id
1 'polypeptide(L)'
;MRFAASVATLIASAALSSAASVTFWTLDNAQRTIYFTSNPGSSNIDSVKVSSDKNTTVTFPDTWQGNFYAVKEGANNVPGMLGEINFGSWHGLTYFDVSAIVDPNDKDNVKQMFPAKSLEPMSGCVNFPCNNAYYLPDDIQTKATQEQELVCTLGGGHIGHTFTEEQ
;
A
#
# COMPACT_ATOMS: atom_id res chain seq x y z
N MET A 1 57.39 -13.59 29.15
CA MET A 1 56.10 -14.19 28.74
C MET A 1 55.23 -13.08 28.16
N ARG A 2 54.83 -13.19 26.89
CA ARG A 2 54.00 -12.19 26.19
C ARG A 2 52.52 -12.57 26.41
N PHE A 3 51.72 -11.69 27.00
CA PHE A 3 50.27 -11.87 27.06
C PHE A 3 49.65 -11.26 25.80
N ALA A 4 49.05 -12.11 24.96
CA ALA A 4 48.29 -11.70 23.80
C ALA A 4 46.92 -11.18 24.25
N ALA A 5 46.60 -9.93 23.92
CA ALA A 5 45.27 -9.38 24.10
C ALA A 5 44.39 -9.81 22.92
N SER A 6 43.38 -10.63 23.19
CA SER A 6 42.36 -10.99 22.21
C SER A 6 41.35 -9.85 22.07
N VAL A 7 41.30 -9.22 20.90
CA VAL A 7 40.24 -8.27 20.54
C VAL A 7 39.08 -9.09 19.95
N ALA A 8 37.96 -9.15 20.67
CA ALA A 8 36.72 -9.69 20.14
C ALA A 8 36.05 -8.63 19.26
N THR A 9 36.05 -8.85 17.95
CA THR A 9 35.34 -8.00 16.98
C THR A 9 33.86 -8.40 16.95
N LEU A 10 32.98 -7.49 17.39
CA LEU A 10 31.53 -7.62 17.22
C LEU A 10 31.18 -7.30 15.77
N ILE A 11 30.87 -8.31 14.95
CA ILE A 11 30.33 -8.09 13.61
C ILE A 11 28.85 -7.73 13.79
N ALA A 12 28.53 -6.43 13.71
CA ALA A 12 27.16 -6.00 13.60
C ALA A 12 26.60 -6.48 12.25
N SER A 13 25.77 -7.51 12.27
CA SER A 13 24.98 -7.91 11.11
C SER A 13 23.95 -6.81 10.88
N ALA A 14 24.23 -5.90 9.95
CA ALA A 14 23.19 -5.07 9.36
C ALA A 14 22.25 -6.02 8.61
N ALA A 15 21.12 -6.35 9.20
CA ALA A 15 20.01 -6.91 8.44
C ALA A 15 19.73 -5.91 7.32
N LEU A 16 19.82 -6.34 6.06
CA LEU A 16 19.25 -5.59 4.96
C LEU A 16 17.74 -5.56 5.21
N SER A 17 17.26 -4.53 5.89
CA SER A 17 15.83 -4.26 5.98
C SER A 17 15.42 -3.80 4.60
N SER A 18 14.66 -4.62 3.88
CA SER A 18 14.05 -4.17 2.63
C SER A 18 12.96 -3.18 3.01
N ALA A 19 13.10 -1.92 2.60
CA ALA A 19 12.08 -0.92 2.85
C ALA A 19 10.73 -1.40 2.28
N ALA A 20 9.67 -1.37 3.10
CA ALA A 20 8.32 -1.62 2.60
C ALA A 20 7.96 -0.62 1.48
N SER A 21 7.10 -1.02 0.55
CA SER A 21 6.76 -0.15 -0.59
C SER A 21 5.34 -0.35 -1.12
N VAL A 22 4.83 0.70 -1.76
CA VAL A 22 3.63 0.65 -2.60
C VAL A 22 3.99 1.18 -3.98
N THR A 23 3.72 0.39 -5.01
CA THR A 23 3.85 0.83 -6.40
C THR A 23 2.47 1.17 -6.97
N PHE A 24 2.28 2.45 -7.31
CA PHE A 24 1.04 2.98 -7.87
C PHE A 24 1.02 2.80 -9.38
N TRP A 25 -0.01 2.07 -9.86
CA TRP A 25 -0.24 1.80 -11.27
C TRP A 25 -1.43 2.64 -11.72
N THR A 26 -1.17 3.71 -12.48
CA THR A 26 -2.23 4.55 -13.03
C THR A 26 -2.70 3.93 -14.34
N LEU A 27 -3.91 3.36 -14.34
CA LEU A 27 -4.43 2.57 -15.45
C LEU A 27 -5.33 3.35 -16.40
N ASP A 28 -5.71 4.57 -16.03
CA ASP A 28 -6.35 5.55 -16.92
C ASP A 28 -5.39 6.69 -17.25
N ASN A 29 -5.85 7.69 -18.00
CA ASN A 29 -5.01 8.81 -18.45
C ASN A 29 -4.99 10.00 -17.46
N ALA A 30 -5.50 9.84 -16.23
CA ALA A 30 -5.60 10.97 -15.30
C ALA A 30 -4.35 11.10 -14.41
N GLN A 31 -3.83 12.32 -14.31
CA GLN A 31 -2.82 12.66 -13.31
C GLN A 31 -3.47 12.80 -11.93
N ARG A 32 -2.81 12.25 -10.91
CA ARG A 32 -3.26 12.31 -9.52
C ARG A 32 -2.14 12.74 -8.58
N THR A 33 -2.53 13.26 -7.42
CA THR A 33 -1.66 13.35 -6.24
C THR A 33 -2.13 12.34 -5.20
N ILE A 34 -1.21 11.54 -4.68
CA ILE A 34 -1.44 10.63 -3.55
C ILE A 34 -1.10 11.37 -2.27
N TYR A 35 -2.04 11.38 -1.33
CA TYR A 35 -1.87 11.96 0.00
C TYR A 35 -1.85 10.85 1.03
N PHE A 36 -0.94 10.93 1.99
CA PHE A 36 -0.75 9.94 3.06
C PHE A 36 -1.19 10.52 4.40
N THR A 37 -1.88 9.70 5.19
CA THR A 37 -2.26 9.99 6.57
C THR A 37 -1.63 8.93 7.47
N SER A 38 -0.62 9.31 8.24
CA SER A 38 0.07 8.41 9.15
C SER A 38 -0.72 8.24 10.47
N ASN A 39 -0.76 7.02 10.99
CA ASN A 39 -1.24 6.78 12.35
C ASN A 39 -0.26 7.34 13.40
N PRO A 40 -0.72 7.61 14.63
CA PRO A 40 0.15 8.03 15.72
C PRO A 40 1.35 7.08 15.90
N GLY A 41 2.56 7.64 15.87
CA GLY A 41 3.81 6.88 16.00
C GLY A 41 4.45 6.46 14.67
N SER A 42 3.73 6.55 13.53
CA SER A 42 4.32 6.36 12.20
C SER A 42 4.89 7.66 11.63
N SER A 43 5.95 7.55 10.83
CA SER A 43 6.56 8.70 10.15
C SER A 43 5.59 9.33 9.14
N ASN A 44 5.69 10.64 8.94
CA ASN A 44 4.99 11.31 7.84
C ASN A 44 5.62 10.93 6.50
N ILE A 45 4.79 10.76 5.48
CA ILE A 45 5.21 10.50 4.09
C ILE A 45 4.71 11.67 3.24
N ASP A 46 5.61 12.24 2.42
CA ASP A 46 5.24 13.34 1.53
C ASP A 46 4.30 12.86 0.43
N SER A 47 3.38 13.74 0.01
CA SER A 47 2.49 13.45 -1.12
C SER A 47 3.27 13.26 -2.42
N VAL A 48 2.82 12.36 -3.29
CA VAL A 48 3.48 12.07 -4.58
C VAL A 48 2.53 12.27 -5.76
N LYS A 49 3.05 12.82 -6.86
CA LYS A 49 2.31 12.90 -8.13
C LYS A 49 2.50 11.61 -8.94
N VAL A 50 1.42 11.11 -9.53
CA VAL A 50 1.40 9.90 -10.35
C VAL A 50 0.62 10.13 -11.65
N SER A 51 1.02 9.44 -12.71
CA SER A 51 0.38 9.46 -14.02
C SER A 51 0.53 8.09 -14.71
N SER A 52 -0.10 7.91 -15.86
CA SER A 52 0.05 6.74 -16.71
C SER A 52 1.42 6.65 -17.40
N ASP A 53 2.26 7.69 -17.32
CA ASP A 53 3.57 7.70 -17.98
C ASP A 53 4.54 6.68 -17.37
N LYS A 54 4.37 6.41 -16.06
CA LYS A 54 5.15 5.41 -15.33
C LYS A 54 4.45 4.96 -14.05
N ASN A 55 4.67 3.71 -13.69
CA ASN A 55 4.40 3.24 -12.34
C ASN A 55 5.32 3.97 -11.35
N THR A 56 4.77 4.39 -10.22
CA THR A 56 5.48 5.20 -9.22
C THR A 56 5.54 4.45 -7.90
N THR A 57 6.75 4.14 -7.44
CA THR A 57 6.97 3.45 -6.16
C THR A 57 7.28 4.44 -5.05
N VAL A 58 6.59 4.30 -3.93
CA VAL A 58 6.85 5.02 -2.67
C VAL A 58 7.38 4.02 -1.66
N THR A 59 8.47 4.37 -0.97
CA THR A 59 9.06 3.56 0.10
C THR A 59 8.59 4.04 1.46
N PHE A 60 8.34 3.10 2.35
CA PHE A 60 7.84 3.31 3.70
C PHE A 60 8.81 2.70 4.72
N PRO A 61 8.80 3.19 5.97
CA PRO A 61 9.31 2.40 7.08
C PRO A 61 8.61 1.03 7.17
N ASP A 62 9.35 -0.01 7.54
CA ASP A 62 8.84 -1.40 7.54
C ASP A 62 7.72 -1.67 8.53
N THR A 63 7.48 -0.73 9.45
CA THR A 63 6.42 -0.77 10.45
C THR A 63 5.44 0.40 10.29
N TRP A 64 5.37 1.00 9.10
CA TRP A 64 4.49 2.13 8.86
C TRP A 64 3.03 1.68 8.86
N GLN A 65 2.20 2.47 9.54
CA GLN A 65 0.76 2.28 9.60
C GLN A 65 0.03 3.57 9.25
N GLY A 66 -1.00 3.46 8.43
CA GLY A 66 -1.84 4.59 8.04
C GLY A 66 -2.66 4.27 6.81
N ASN A 67 -3.12 5.33 6.14
CA ASN A 67 -3.84 5.21 4.88
C ASN A 67 -3.36 6.24 3.86
N PHE A 68 -3.82 6.07 2.63
CA PHE A 68 -3.65 7.04 1.57
C PHE A 68 -4.90 7.13 0.71
N TYR A 69 -5.02 8.25 0.00
CA TYR A 69 -6.06 8.46 -1.02
C TYR A 69 -5.46 9.23 -2.19
N ALA A 70 -6.10 9.14 -3.36
CA ALA A 70 -5.67 9.85 -4.55
C ALA A 70 -6.68 10.95 -4.92
N VAL A 71 -6.17 12.06 -5.43
CA VAL A 71 -6.97 13.19 -5.91
C VAL A 71 -6.53 13.51 -7.33
N LYS A 72 -7.49 13.51 -8.27
CA LYS A 72 -7.24 13.93 -9.65
C LYS A 72 -6.82 15.40 -9.70
N GLU A 73 -5.93 15.74 -10.63
CA GLU A 73 -5.52 17.14 -10.83
C GLU A 73 -6.74 18.05 -11.09
N GLY A 74 -6.77 19.19 -10.39
CA GLY A 74 -7.86 20.17 -10.46
C GLY A 74 -9.09 19.85 -9.59
N ALA A 75 -9.16 18.67 -8.96
CA ALA A 75 -10.22 18.36 -7.99
C ALA A 75 -9.92 18.93 -6.60
N ASN A 76 -10.95 19.06 -5.76
CA ASN A 76 -10.79 19.41 -4.35
C ASN A 76 -10.01 18.29 -3.63
N ASN A 77 -9.10 18.68 -2.73
CA ASN A 77 -8.39 17.73 -1.88
C ASN A 77 -9.31 17.23 -0.75
N VAL A 78 -10.12 16.24 -1.06
CA VAL A 78 -10.98 15.52 -0.11
C VAL A 78 -10.69 14.01 -0.22
N PRO A 79 -10.63 13.28 0.89
CA PRO A 79 -10.45 11.83 0.84
C PRO A 79 -11.64 11.13 0.20
N GLY A 80 -11.35 10.12 -0.62
CA GLY A 80 -12.31 9.26 -1.28
C GLY A 80 -12.20 7.81 -0.81
N MET A 81 -12.05 6.88 -1.76
CA MET A 81 -11.63 5.51 -1.44
C MET A 81 -10.21 5.53 -0.89
N LEU A 82 -9.99 4.82 0.21
CA LEU A 82 -8.70 4.73 0.86
C LEU A 82 -7.98 3.45 0.45
N GLY A 83 -6.65 3.51 0.41
CA GLY A 83 -5.82 2.34 0.64
C GLY A 83 -5.27 2.38 2.05
N GLU A 84 -5.55 1.36 2.85
CA GLU A 84 -5.10 1.26 4.24
C GLU A 84 -3.99 0.22 4.36
N ILE A 85 -2.95 0.52 5.16
CA ILE A 85 -1.79 -0.37 5.33
C ILE A 85 -1.33 -0.41 6.78
N ASN A 86 -0.92 -1.60 7.21
CA ASN A 86 -0.11 -1.84 8.39
C ASN A 86 1.05 -2.79 8.04
N PHE A 87 2.22 -2.23 7.75
CA PHE A 87 3.43 -3.01 7.44
C PHE A 87 4.06 -3.59 8.71
N GLY A 88 4.72 -4.75 8.58
CA GLY A 88 5.58 -5.31 9.63
C GLY A 88 4.88 -5.53 10.97
N SER A 89 3.59 -5.86 10.92
CA SER A 89 2.71 -6.04 12.07
C SER A 89 2.96 -7.40 12.75
N TRP A 90 1.94 -8.02 13.34
CA TRP A 90 2.06 -9.31 14.02
C TRP A 90 2.75 -10.37 13.15
N HIS A 91 3.82 -10.97 13.66
CA HIS A 91 4.71 -11.91 12.94
C HIS A 91 5.33 -11.36 11.63
N GLY A 92 5.46 -10.03 11.50
CA GLY A 92 6.02 -9.39 10.31
C GLY A 92 5.06 -9.34 9.12
N LEU A 93 3.77 -9.62 9.33
CA LEU A 93 2.76 -9.55 8.29
C LEU A 93 2.47 -8.11 7.87
N THR A 94 2.15 -7.94 6.60
CA THR A 94 1.54 -6.73 6.05
C THR A 94 0.04 -6.93 5.97
N TYR A 95 -0.72 -6.06 6.61
CA TYR A 95 -2.18 -5.98 6.46
C TYR A 95 -2.55 -4.82 5.55
N PHE A 96 -3.54 -5.02 4.69
CA PHE A 96 -3.97 -3.99 3.76
C PHE A 96 -5.43 -4.17 3.32
N ASP A 97 -6.05 -3.08 2.92
CA ASP A 97 -7.35 -3.09 2.26
C ASP A 97 -7.60 -1.83 1.42
N VAL A 98 -8.53 -1.96 0.47
CA VAL A 98 -9.20 -0.83 -0.18
C VAL A 98 -10.50 -0.57 0.56
N SER A 99 -10.63 0.63 1.11
CA SER A 99 -11.67 0.99 2.07
C SER A 99 -12.58 2.09 1.54
N ALA A 100 -13.88 1.79 1.57
CA ALA A 100 -14.97 2.64 1.12
C ALA A 100 -15.64 3.41 2.27
N ILE A 101 -15.07 3.33 3.48
CA ILE A 101 -15.71 3.84 4.69
C ILE A 101 -15.85 5.37 4.70
N VAL A 102 -14.95 6.09 4.01
CA VAL A 102 -14.94 7.56 3.98
C VAL A 102 -15.89 8.10 2.92
N ASP A 103 -15.66 7.74 1.65
CA ASP A 103 -16.59 8.07 0.57
C ASP A 103 -16.68 6.91 -0.43
N PRO A 104 -17.72 6.09 -0.36
CA PRO A 104 -17.90 4.98 -1.29
C PRO A 104 -18.22 5.48 -2.71
N ASN A 105 -18.50 6.77 -2.93
CA ASN A 105 -18.81 7.31 -4.26
C ASN A 105 -17.57 7.64 -5.08
N ASP A 106 -16.37 7.60 -4.51
CA ASP A 106 -15.15 7.65 -5.29
C ASP A 106 -14.97 6.31 -6.03
N LYS A 107 -15.23 6.34 -7.33
CA LYS A 107 -15.15 5.15 -8.19
C LYS A 107 -13.90 5.15 -9.07
N ASP A 108 -13.08 6.19 -8.98
CA ASP A 108 -12.09 6.51 -10.02
C ASP A 108 -10.66 6.64 -9.48
N ASN A 109 -10.45 6.69 -8.17
CA ASN A 109 -9.12 6.80 -7.59
C ASN A 109 -8.58 5.43 -7.19
N VAL A 110 -8.47 5.12 -5.90
CA VAL A 110 -7.96 3.82 -5.41
C VAL A 110 -8.91 2.71 -5.85
N LYS A 111 -8.38 1.69 -6.54
CA LYS A 111 -9.18 0.59 -7.10
C LYS A 111 -8.88 -0.75 -6.45
N GLN A 112 -7.62 -1.19 -6.52
CA GLN A 112 -7.20 -2.50 -6.04
C GLN A 112 -5.87 -2.39 -5.32
N MET A 113 -5.67 -3.24 -4.32
CA MET A 113 -4.40 -3.45 -3.64
C MET A 113 -4.08 -4.93 -3.55
N PHE A 114 -2.83 -5.29 -3.78
CA PHE A 114 -2.37 -6.68 -3.76
C PHE A 114 -0.85 -6.77 -3.59
N PRO A 115 -0.29 -7.92 -3.16
CA PRO A 115 1.15 -8.13 -3.07
C PRO A 115 1.84 -8.10 -4.44
N ALA A 116 2.98 -7.44 -4.54
CA ALA A 116 3.63 -7.20 -5.83
C ALA A 116 4.10 -8.48 -6.54
N LYS A 117 4.46 -9.53 -5.79
CA LYS A 117 5.00 -10.77 -6.33
C LYS A 117 3.94 -11.87 -6.47
N SER A 118 3.18 -12.15 -5.42
CA SER A 118 2.17 -13.21 -5.45
C SER A 118 0.88 -12.79 -6.14
N LEU A 119 0.61 -11.49 -6.24
CA LEU A 119 -0.64 -10.89 -6.73
C LEU A 119 -1.88 -11.23 -5.88
N GLU A 120 -1.80 -12.16 -4.93
CA GLU A 120 -2.92 -12.53 -4.08
C GLU A 120 -2.51 -12.56 -2.60
N PRO A 121 -3.42 -12.25 -1.67
CA PRO A 121 -4.82 -11.86 -1.89
C PRO A 121 -4.98 -10.44 -2.48
N MET A 122 -6.12 -10.16 -3.11
CA MET A 122 -6.45 -8.81 -3.62
C MET A 122 -7.54 -8.16 -2.76
N SER A 123 -7.45 -6.86 -2.52
CA SER A 123 -8.51 -6.03 -1.91
C SER A 123 -8.97 -4.95 -2.89
N GLY A 124 -10.26 -4.65 -2.92
CA GLY A 124 -10.88 -3.73 -3.87
C GLY A 124 -11.36 -4.41 -5.15
N CYS A 125 -11.56 -3.63 -6.22
CA CYS A 125 -12.00 -4.12 -7.53
C CYS A 125 -11.92 -3.03 -8.61
N VAL A 126 -11.99 -3.45 -9.88
CA VAL A 126 -12.08 -2.52 -11.02
C VAL A 126 -13.42 -1.78 -11.05
N ASN A 127 -14.53 -2.45 -10.72
CA ASN A 127 -15.87 -1.86 -10.75
C ASN A 127 -16.50 -1.93 -9.36
N PHE A 128 -16.69 -0.77 -8.72
CA PHE A 128 -17.37 -0.70 -7.42
C PHE A 128 -18.87 -0.42 -7.61
N PRO A 129 -19.73 -0.82 -6.65
CA PRO A 129 -19.40 -1.57 -5.44
C PRO A 129 -19.04 -3.03 -5.74
N CYS A 130 -18.26 -3.64 -4.85
CA CYS A 130 -17.90 -5.06 -4.91
C CYS A 130 -17.73 -5.61 -3.50
N ASN A 131 -17.78 -6.93 -3.33
CA ASN A 131 -17.72 -7.55 -2.00
C ASN A 131 -16.29 -7.69 -1.44
N ASN A 132 -15.31 -7.07 -2.10
CA ASN A 132 -13.90 -7.21 -1.77
C ASN A 132 -13.25 -5.89 -1.30
N ALA A 133 -14.05 -4.84 -1.13
CA ALA A 133 -13.64 -3.59 -0.47
C ALA A 133 -14.27 -3.51 0.93
N TYR A 134 -13.59 -2.83 1.85
CA TYR A 134 -14.04 -2.67 3.22
C TYR A 134 -15.11 -1.57 3.32
N TYR A 135 -16.36 -1.91 3.69
CA TYR A 135 -17.47 -0.94 3.75
C TYR A 135 -17.94 -0.60 5.16
N LEU A 136 -17.75 -1.51 6.13
CA LEU A 136 -18.27 -1.38 7.48
C LEU A 136 -17.19 -1.70 8.51
N PRO A 137 -17.23 -1.08 9.71
CA PRO A 137 -16.47 -1.57 10.86
C PRO A 137 -16.67 -3.08 11.05
N ASP A 138 -15.58 -3.81 11.29
CA ASP A 138 -15.53 -5.27 11.49
C ASP A 138 -15.77 -6.13 10.23
N ASP A 139 -15.64 -5.56 9.03
CA ASP A 139 -15.67 -6.31 7.77
C ASP A 139 -14.36 -7.12 7.55
N ILE A 140 -14.48 -8.34 7.04
CA ILE A 140 -13.37 -9.31 6.88
C ILE A 140 -12.43 -9.00 5.70
N GLN A 141 -12.55 -7.81 5.10
CA GLN A 141 -11.83 -7.47 3.86
C GLN A 141 -10.39 -7.01 4.06
N THR A 142 -9.93 -6.80 5.29
CA THR A 142 -8.51 -6.65 5.57
C THR A 142 -7.78 -7.93 5.20
N LYS A 143 -6.93 -7.82 4.17
CA LYS A 143 -6.10 -8.91 3.69
C LYS A 143 -4.75 -8.92 4.40
N ALA A 144 -4.06 -10.04 4.33
CA ALA A 144 -2.75 -10.21 4.94
C ALA A 144 -1.78 -10.92 3.97
N THR A 145 -0.52 -10.49 3.99
CA THR A 145 0.57 -11.14 3.24
C THR A 145 1.87 -11.07 4.04
N GLN A 146 2.84 -11.93 3.70
CA GLN A 146 4.22 -11.81 4.18
C GLN A 146 5.06 -10.83 3.34
N GLU A 147 4.55 -10.40 2.18
CA GLU A 147 5.24 -9.44 1.34
C GLU A 147 5.17 -8.02 1.91
N GLN A 148 6.25 -7.26 1.73
CA GLN A 148 6.33 -5.84 2.13
C GLN A 148 6.23 -4.90 0.93
N GLU A 149 6.03 -5.45 -0.26
CA GLU A 149 5.85 -4.72 -1.51
C GLU A 149 4.41 -4.93 -1.97
N LEU A 150 3.65 -3.85 -2.04
CA LEU A 150 2.28 -3.87 -2.53
C LEU A 150 2.20 -3.11 -3.85
N VAL A 151 1.19 -3.43 -4.64
CA VAL A 151 0.74 -2.65 -5.78
C VAL A 151 -0.62 -2.04 -5.44
N CYS A 152 -0.82 -0.78 -5.83
CA CYS A 152 -2.13 -0.14 -5.80
C CYS A 152 -2.48 0.33 -7.21
N THR A 153 -3.63 -0.08 -7.73
CA THR A 153 -4.14 0.42 -9.02
C THR A 153 -4.98 1.67 -8.82
N LEU A 154 -4.88 2.59 -9.78
CA LEU A 154 -5.58 3.87 -9.79
C LEU A 154 -6.31 4.05 -11.12
N GLY A 155 -7.57 4.48 -11.06
CA GLY A 155 -8.39 4.65 -12.26
C GLY A 155 -8.83 3.32 -12.89
N GLY A 156 -9.82 3.40 -13.76
CA GLY A 156 -10.37 2.22 -14.43
C GLY A 156 -9.36 1.60 -15.41
N GLY A 157 -9.12 0.30 -15.26
CA GLY A 157 -8.29 -0.48 -16.18
C GLY A 157 -8.00 -1.88 -15.67
N HIS A 158 -7.24 -2.66 -16.43
CA HIS A 158 -6.88 -4.04 -16.10
C HIS A 158 -5.37 -4.23 -16.11
N ILE A 159 -4.87 -5.05 -15.20
CA ILE A 159 -3.44 -5.37 -15.09
C ILE A 159 -3.03 -6.62 -15.89
N GLY A 160 -3.97 -7.22 -16.64
CA GLY A 160 -3.74 -8.47 -17.38
C GLY A 160 -3.69 -9.72 -16.51
N HIS A 161 -4.15 -9.64 -15.26
CA HIS A 161 -4.32 -10.75 -14.33
C HIS A 161 -5.79 -10.80 -13.87
N THR A 162 -6.29 -12.01 -13.60
CA THR A 162 -7.63 -12.25 -13.06
C THR A 162 -7.47 -12.77 -11.65
N PHE A 163 -7.94 -12.00 -10.67
CA PHE A 163 -7.86 -12.38 -9.27
C PHE A 163 -8.97 -13.36 -8.91
N THR A 164 -8.68 -14.26 -7.96
CA THR A 164 -9.72 -15.15 -7.42
C THR A 164 -10.86 -14.38 -6.75
N GLU A 165 -10.58 -13.22 -6.14
CA GLU A 165 -11.59 -12.38 -5.49
C GLU A 165 -12.44 -11.52 -6.44
N GLU A 166 -12.12 -11.50 -7.75
CA GLU A 166 -12.96 -10.87 -8.78
C GLU A 166 -14.08 -11.79 -9.30
N GLN A 167 -14.09 -13.07 -8.92
CA GLN A 167 -15.06 -14.10 -9.36
C GLN A 167 -16.21 -14.25 -8.37
#